data_AF-A0A2D9LRP4-F1
#
_entry.id   AF-A0A2D9LRP4-F1
#
_cell.length_a   1.000
_cell.length_b   1.000
_cell.length_c   1.000
_cell.angle_alpha   90.00
_cell.angle_beta   90.00
_cell.angle_gamma   90.00
#
_symmetry.space_group_name_H-M   'P 1'
#
loop_
_entity.id
_entity.type
_entity.pdbx_description
1 polymer ?
#
loop_
_entity_poly.entity_id
_entity_poly.type
_entity_poly.pdbx_seq_one_letter_code
_entity_poly.pdbx_strand_id
1 'polypeptide(L)'
;MSKPFVSILMGSESDLAIMQAAADTLKQLQIDFEIKITSAHRTPAVTQQFISDAESRGCQVFIAGAGLAAHLAGATAAQTTKPVIGVPIDVGPLNGFDALLSTVQMPGGIPVATVAIGKHGAKNAAYLAAQILSLGDSELAER
;
A
#
# COMPACT_ATOMS: atom_id res chain seq x y z
N MET A 1 -8.84 -4.13 22.55
CA MET A 1 -8.74 -3.38 21.28
C MET A 1 -7.63 -4.00 20.47
N SER A 2 -7.81 -4.22 19.17
CA SER A 2 -6.73 -4.73 18.30
C SER A 2 -5.65 -3.66 18.13
N LYS A 3 -4.38 -4.09 18.07
CA LYS A 3 -3.24 -3.19 17.88
C LYS A 3 -3.24 -2.67 16.42
N PRO A 4 -3.16 -1.35 16.18
CA PRO A 4 -3.10 -0.78 14.83
C PRO A 4 -1.91 -1.33 14.03
N PHE A 5 -2.14 -1.68 12.76
CA PHE A 5 -1.09 -2.16 11.87
C PHE A 5 -1.31 -1.69 10.42
N VAL A 6 -0.26 -1.81 9.60
CA VAL A 6 -0.25 -1.50 8.17
C VAL A 6 -0.28 -2.79 7.33
N SER A 7 -1.10 -2.86 6.30
CA SER A 7 -1.13 -4.02 5.40
C SER A 7 -0.47 -3.68 4.06
N ILE A 8 0.60 -4.39 3.70
CA ILE A 8 1.30 -4.24 2.42
C ILE A 8 0.76 -5.28 1.44
N LEU A 9 0.18 -4.81 0.34
CA LEU A 9 -0.34 -5.60 -0.76
C LEU A 9 0.57 -5.51 -1.97
N MET A 10 0.79 -6.62 -2.67
CA MET A 10 1.45 -6.62 -3.97
C MET A 10 0.92 -7.70 -4.90
N GLY A 11 0.98 -7.46 -6.21
CA GLY A 11 0.40 -8.35 -7.22
C GLY A 11 1.20 -9.62 -7.49
N SER A 12 2.51 -9.57 -7.26
CA SER A 12 3.47 -10.61 -7.61
C SER A 12 4.58 -10.71 -6.57
N GLU A 13 5.21 -11.88 -6.46
CA GLU A 13 6.42 -12.07 -5.67
C GLU A 13 7.60 -11.23 -6.20
N SER A 14 7.63 -10.96 -7.52
CA SER A 14 8.62 -10.07 -8.13
C SER A 14 8.59 -8.64 -7.58
N ASP A 15 7.44 -8.19 -7.10
CA ASP A 15 7.24 -6.85 -6.55
C ASP A 15 7.89 -6.72 -5.16
N LEU A 16 8.15 -7.84 -4.48
CA LEU A 16 8.70 -7.89 -3.13
C LEU A 16 10.05 -7.18 -3.03
N ALA A 17 10.90 -7.27 -4.05
CA ALA A 17 12.21 -6.63 -4.04
C ALA A 17 12.14 -5.10 -3.84
N ILE A 18 11.08 -4.47 -4.36
CA ILE A 18 10.81 -3.04 -4.23
C ILE A 18 10.04 -2.76 -2.94
N MET A 19 8.98 -3.52 -2.69
CA MET A 19 8.09 -3.32 -1.55
C MET A 19 8.75 -3.67 -0.21
N GLN A 20 9.84 -4.45 -0.20
CA GLN A 20 10.65 -4.70 0.99
C GLN A 20 11.14 -3.40 1.64
N ALA A 21 11.39 -2.34 0.86
CA ALA A 21 11.76 -1.05 1.42
C ALA A 21 10.65 -0.43 2.29
N ALA A 22 9.37 -0.72 2.01
CA ALA A 22 8.27 -0.32 2.89
C ALA A 22 8.31 -1.13 4.20
N ALA A 23 8.41 -2.46 4.10
CA ALA A 23 8.47 -3.36 5.24
C ALA A 23 9.65 -3.05 6.17
N ASP A 24 10.85 -2.82 5.61
CA ASP A 24 12.06 -2.47 6.37
C ASP A 24 11.89 -1.14 7.11
N THR A 25 11.26 -0.16 6.47
CA THR A 25 11.00 1.15 7.08
C THR A 25 9.96 1.05 8.19
N LEU A 26 8.86 0.31 8.00
CA LEU A 26 7.87 0.06 9.06
C LEU A 26 8.50 -0.67 10.24
N LYS A 27 9.37 -1.65 9.98
CA LYS A 27 10.15 -2.35 11.01
C LYS A 27 11.07 -1.41 11.79
N GLN A 28 11.77 -0.50 11.09
CA GLN A 28 12.62 0.50 11.72
C GLN A 28 11.82 1.43 12.65
N LEU A 29 10.61 1.82 12.23
CA LEU A 29 9.69 2.65 13.01
C LEU A 29 8.89 1.85 14.06
N GLN A 30 9.13 0.54 14.15
CA GLN A 30 8.44 -0.40 15.05
C GLN A 30 6.90 -0.35 14.90
N ILE A 31 6.44 -0.16 13.67
CA ILE A 31 5.02 -0.27 13.30
C ILE A 31 4.75 -1.73 12.93
N ASP A 32 3.70 -2.32 13.50
CA ASP A 32 3.27 -3.66 13.10
C ASP A 32 2.76 -3.64 11.67
N PHE A 33 3.10 -4.67 10.89
CA PHE A 33 2.63 -4.81 9.53
C PHE A 33 2.51 -6.26 9.11
N GLU A 34 1.77 -6.47 8.03
CA GLU A 34 1.72 -7.74 7.32
C GLU A 34 1.97 -7.53 5.83
N ILE A 35 2.36 -8.60 5.14
CA ILE A 35 2.56 -8.60 3.69
C ILE A 35 1.65 -9.66 3.09
N LYS A 36 0.94 -9.28 2.02
CA LYS A 36 0.07 -10.18 1.26
C LYS A 36 0.34 -10.05 -0.24
N ILE A 37 0.65 -11.18 -0.87
CA ILE A 37 0.62 -11.30 -2.34
C ILE A 37 -0.83 -11.58 -2.74
N THR A 38 -1.45 -10.65 -3.46
CA THR A 38 -2.81 -10.77 -4.00
C THR A 38 -2.97 -9.91 -5.24
N SER A 39 -3.74 -10.37 -6.23
CA SER A 39 -3.84 -9.70 -7.52
C SER A 39 -5.26 -9.18 -7.78
N ALA A 40 -5.35 -7.89 -8.12
CA ALA A 40 -6.61 -7.29 -8.58
C ALA A 40 -7.14 -7.94 -9.88
N HIS A 41 -6.26 -8.45 -10.74
CA HIS A 41 -6.66 -9.04 -12.03
C HIS A 41 -6.88 -10.55 -11.94
N ARG A 42 -6.04 -11.27 -11.19
CA ARG A 42 -6.08 -12.74 -11.13
C ARG A 42 -6.92 -13.29 -9.99
N THR A 43 -6.94 -12.60 -8.85
CA THR A 43 -7.62 -13.06 -7.63
C THR A 43 -8.45 -11.93 -6.98
N PRO A 44 -9.38 -11.29 -7.71
CA PRO A 44 -10.11 -10.13 -7.21
C PRO A 44 -10.96 -10.43 -5.96
N ALA A 45 -11.67 -11.57 -5.94
CA ALA A 45 -12.49 -11.95 -4.79
C ALA A 45 -11.64 -12.21 -3.53
N VAL A 46 -10.46 -12.82 -3.69
CA VAL A 46 -9.50 -13.04 -2.58
C VAL A 46 -8.96 -11.70 -2.08
N THR A 47 -8.66 -10.76 -2.98
CA THR A 47 -8.21 -9.41 -2.61
C THR A 47 -9.27 -8.69 -1.79
N GLN A 48 -10.52 -8.71 -2.24
CA GLN A 48 -11.65 -8.12 -1.52
C GLN A 48 -11.84 -8.74 -0.13
N GLN A 49 -11.85 -10.08 -0.05
CA GLN A 49 -12.02 -10.78 1.23
C GLN A 49 -10.88 -10.46 2.20
N PHE A 50 -9.64 -10.39 1.70
CA PHE A 50 -8.48 -10.05 2.51
C PHE A 50 -8.57 -8.62 3.08
N ILE A 51 -9.00 -7.64 2.29
CA ILE A 51 -9.14 -6.25 2.75
C ILE A 51 -10.13 -6.17 3.92
N SER A 52 -11.30 -6.80 3.76
CA SER A 52 -12.31 -6.84 4.84
C SER A 52 -11.80 -7.56 6.08
N ASP A 53 -11.06 -8.65 5.93
CA ASP A 53 -10.44 -9.37 7.05
C ASP A 53 -9.40 -8.51 7.77
N ALA A 54 -8.47 -7.89 7.02
CA ALA A 54 -7.41 -7.06 7.59
C ALA A 54 -7.98 -5.86 8.38
N GLU A 55 -9.03 -5.21 7.87
CA GLU A 55 -9.74 -4.16 8.61
C GLU A 55 -10.35 -4.66 9.92
N SER A 56 -11.01 -5.83 9.88
CA SER A 56 -11.61 -6.43 11.09
C SER A 56 -10.56 -6.75 12.17
N ARG A 57 -9.32 -7.03 11.74
CA ARG A 57 -8.17 -7.28 12.62
C ARG A 57 -7.48 -6.00 13.11
N GLY A 58 -7.87 -4.82 12.63
CA GLY A 58 -7.33 -3.53 13.07
C GLY A 58 -6.43 -2.80 12.09
N CYS A 59 -6.38 -3.19 10.81
CA CYS A 59 -5.62 -2.48 9.79
C CYS A 59 -6.08 -1.02 9.69
N GLN A 60 -5.13 -0.08 9.71
CA GLN A 60 -5.43 1.35 9.62
C GLN A 60 -4.98 1.98 8.30
N VAL A 61 -3.98 1.41 7.62
CA VAL A 61 -3.44 1.91 6.35
C VAL A 61 -3.09 0.74 5.45
N PHE A 62 -3.48 0.82 4.19
CA PHE A 62 -3.03 -0.10 3.15
C PHE A 62 -1.92 0.54 2.31
N ILE A 63 -0.88 -0.23 2.00
CA ILE A 63 0.15 0.12 1.03
C ILE A 63 0.05 -0.88 -0.12
N ALA A 64 -0.24 -0.45 -1.33
CA ALA A 64 -0.42 -1.32 -2.48
C ALA A 64 0.61 -1.03 -3.57
N GLY A 65 1.46 -2.02 -3.87
CA GLY A 65 2.44 -1.99 -4.95
C GLY A 65 1.94 -2.72 -6.19
N ALA A 66 2.01 -2.07 -7.35
CA ALA A 66 1.74 -2.70 -8.64
C ALA A 66 2.47 -2.00 -9.79
N GLY A 67 2.84 -2.78 -10.82
CA GLY A 67 3.45 -2.30 -12.06
C GLY A 67 2.51 -2.39 -13.26
N LEU A 68 2.96 -1.90 -14.41
CA LEU A 68 2.20 -1.88 -15.66
C LEU A 68 0.82 -1.19 -15.48
N ALA A 69 -0.28 -1.86 -15.85
CA ALA A 69 -1.64 -1.42 -15.53
C ALA A 69 -1.96 -1.65 -14.04
N ALA A 70 -1.44 -0.76 -13.19
CA ALA A 70 -1.36 -0.89 -11.74
C ALA A 70 -2.70 -0.70 -10.99
N HIS A 71 -3.63 -1.64 -11.12
CA HIS A 71 -4.99 -1.50 -10.55
C HIS A 71 -5.12 -1.88 -9.07
N LEU A 72 -4.08 -2.41 -8.42
CA LEU A 72 -4.22 -2.94 -7.06
C LEU A 72 -4.62 -1.87 -6.05
N ALA A 73 -3.96 -0.69 -6.07
CA ALA A 73 -4.29 0.39 -5.14
C ALA A 73 -5.73 0.91 -5.32
N GLY A 74 -6.15 1.14 -6.57
CA GLY A 74 -7.52 1.56 -6.87
C GLY A 74 -8.57 0.52 -6.49
N ALA A 75 -8.29 -0.77 -6.74
CA ALA A 75 -9.14 -1.88 -6.34
C ALA A 75 -9.25 -1.99 -4.81
N THR A 76 -8.15 -1.76 -4.09
CA THR A 76 -8.16 -1.70 -2.63
C THR A 76 -9.01 -0.53 -2.14
N ALA A 77 -8.77 0.68 -2.66
CA ALA A 77 -9.50 1.89 -2.28
C ALA A 77 -11.01 1.80 -2.53
N ALA A 78 -11.43 1.04 -3.54
CA ALA A 78 -12.85 0.79 -3.81
C ALA A 78 -13.55 -0.12 -2.77
N GLN A 79 -12.80 -0.81 -1.91
CA GLN A 79 -13.32 -1.77 -0.92
C GLN A 79 -13.16 -1.30 0.53
N THR A 80 -12.53 -0.14 0.76
CA THR A 80 -12.20 0.34 2.11
C THR A 80 -12.45 1.84 2.25
N THR A 81 -12.65 2.27 3.50
CA THR A 81 -12.60 3.70 3.87
C THR A 81 -11.26 4.08 4.51
N LYS A 82 -10.36 3.11 4.74
CA LYS A 82 -9.02 3.35 5.26
C LYS A 82 -8.14 4.00 4.19
N PRO A 83 -7.16 4.83 4.58
CA PRO A 83 -6.18 5.36 3.63
C PRO A 83 -5.48 4.24 2.85
N VAL A 84 -5.44 4.41 1.52
CA VAL A 84 -4.69 3.54 0.61
C VAL A 84 -3.57 4.34 -0.03
N ILE A 85 -2.35 3.85 0.13
CA ILE A 85 -1.14 4.42 -0.44
C ILE A 85 -0.71 3.56 -1.62
N GLY A 86 -0.63 4.14 -2.81
CA GLY A 86 -0.24 3.45 -4.03
C GLY A 86 1.24 3.65 -4.35
N VAL A 87 1.97 2.55 -4.54
CA VAL A 87 3.38 2.54 -4.96
C VAL A 87 3.48 2.05 -6.41
N PRO A 88 3.72 2.96 -7.38
CA PRO A 88 3.96 2.55 -8.75
C PRO A 88 5.29 1.81 -8.88
N ILE A 89 5.27 0.61 -9.47
CA ILE A 89 6.46 -0.23 -9.63
C ILE A 89 7.08 0.01 -11.03
N ASP A 90 8.39 0.20 -11.08
CA ASP A 90 9.21 0.48 -12.28
C ASP A 90 9.53 -0.75 -13.13
N VAL A 91 8.54 -1.61 -13.35
CA VAL A 91 8.67 -2.78 -14.24
C VAL A 91 8.15 -2.47 -15.65
N GLY A 92 8.73 -3.13 -16.64
CA GLY A 92 8.27 -3.06 -18.03
C GLY A 92 8.88 -1.91 -18.85
N PRO A 93 8.39 -1.70 -20.08
CA PRO A 93 9.04 -0.85 -21.07
C PRO A 93 8.93 0.66 -20.78
N LEU A 94 8.00 1.06 -19.90
CA LEU A 94 7.72 2.47 -19.59
C LEU A 94 8.31 2.91 -18.24
N ASN A 95 9.16 2.09 -17.61
CA ASN A 95 9.85 2.39 -16.35
C ASN A 95 8.91 2.94 -15.26
N GLY A 96 7.70 2.38 -15.17
CA GLY A 96 6.70 2.75 -14.17
C GLY A 96 5.88 4.01 -14.48
N PHE A 97 6.04 4.66 -15.64
CA PHE A 97 5.17 5.78 -16.01
C PHE A 97 3.72 5.35 -16.24
N ASP A 98 3.52 4.18 -16.83
CA ASP A 98 2.22 3.51 -16.93
C ASP A 98 1.63 3.18 -15.55
N ALA A 99 2.45 2.62 -14.65
CA ALA A 99 2.03 2.32 -13.28
C ALA A 99 1.66 3.61 -12.52
N LEU A 100 2.43 4.68 -12.71
CA LEU A 100 2.18 5.98 -12.08
C LEU A 100 0.81 6.52 -12.46
N LEU A 101 0.55 6.64 -13.77
CA LEU A 101 -0.74 7.16 -14.27
C LEU A 101 -1.90 6.24 -13.89
N SER A 102 -1.71 4.92 -13.91
CA SER A 102 -2.72 3.95 -13.49
C SER A 102 -3.05 4.02 -11.99
N THR A 103 -2.14 4.54 -11.17
CA THR A 103 -2.32 4.66 -9.72
C THR A 103 -2.88 6.03 -9.31
N VAL A 104 -2.36 7.12 -9.89
CA VAL A 104 -2.65 8.49 -9.43
C VAL A 104 -3.93 9.09 -10.02
N GLN A 105 -4.33 8.69 -11.23
CA GLN A 105 -5.46 9.28 -11.95
C GLN A 105 -6.82 8.70 -11.51
N MET A 106 -7.03 8.58 -10.20
CA MET A 106 -8.30 8.13 -9.65
C MET A 106 -9.40 9.18 -9.90
N PRO A 107 -10.63 8.77 -10.22
CA PRO A 107 -11.76 9.69 -10.29
C PRO A 107 -12.12 10.24 -8.90
N GLY A 108 -12.80 11.38 -8.87
CA GLY A 108 -13.29 11.97 -7.63
C GLY A 108 -14.19 11.01 -6.85
N GLY A 109 -13.93 10.84 -5.56
CA GLY A 109 -14.70 9.99 -4.64
C GLY A 109 -13.98 8.73 -4.14
N ILE A 110 -12.95 8.24 -4.83
CA ILE A 110 -12.17 7.05 -4.44
C ILE A 110 -10.67 7.39 -4.47
N PRO A 111 -10.13 8.09 -3.45
CA PRO A 111 -8.77 8.60 -3.48
C PRO A 111 -7.72 7.49 -3.26
N VAL A 112 -6.55 7.65 -3.89
CA VAL A 112 -5.32 6.89 -3.61
C VAL A 112 -4.18 7.89 -3.38
N ALA A 113 -3.48 7.78 -2.25
CA ALA A 113 -2.29 8.57 -1.99
C ALA A 113 -1.11 7.98 -2.76
N THR A 114 -0.83 8.49 -3.95
CA THR A 114 0.24 7.96 -4.80
C THR A 114 1.59 8.59 -4.43
N VAL A 115 2.61 7.74 -4.26
CA VAL A 115 3.99 8.17 -3.97
C VAL A 115 4.89 8.03 -5.21
N ALA A 116 6.18 8.35 -5.06
CA ALA A 116 7.17 8.20 -6.14
C ALA A 116 7.21 6.77 -6.71
N ILE A 117 7.78 6.61 -7.92
CA ILE A 117 7.98 5.32 -8.56
C ILE A 117 9.08 4.51 -7.81
N GLY A 118 8.90 3.19 -7.73
CA GLY A 118 9.93 2.23 -7.33
C GLY A 118 10.28 2.28 -5.85
N LYS A 119 11.54 1.97 -5.53
CA LYS A 119 12.03 1.79 -4.15
C LYS A 119 11.88 3.04 -3.27
N HIS A 120 12.07 4.23 -3.84
CA HIS A 120 11.84 5.49 -3.12
C HIS A 120 10.37 5.66 -2.75
N GLY A 121 9.45 5.29 -3.65
CA GLY A 121 8.02 5.19 -3.38
C GLY A 121 7.72 4.27 -2.22
N ALA A 122 8.18 3.03 -2.27
CA ALA A 122 7.95 2.05 -1.21
C ALA A 122 8.40 2.55 0.17
N LYS A 123 9.60 3.15 0.26
CA LYS A 123 10.09 3.78 1.49
C LYS A 123 9.18 4.93 1.95
N ASN A 124 8.81 5.83 1.04
CA ASN A 124 7.94 6.97 1.36
C ASN A 124 6.51 6.54 1.73
N ALA A 125 6.01 5.44 1.20
CA ALA A 125 4.71 4.90 1.58
C ALA A 125 4.69 4.47 3.05
N ALA A 126 5.77 3.85 3.53
CA ALA A 126 5.90 3.51 4.95
C ALA A 126 5.96 4.76 5.85
N TYR A 127 6.72 5.79 5.46
CA TYR A 127 6.72 7.06 6.21
C TYR A 127 5.37 7.77 6.19
N LEU A 128 4.67 7.77 5.04
CA LEU A 128 3.34 8.36 4.96
C LEU A 128 2.34 7.58 5.83
N ALA A 129 2.42 6.26 5.85
CA ALA A 129 1.62 5.44 6.78
C ALA A 129 1.96 5.78 8.25
N ALA A 130 3.23 5.95 8.59
CA ALA A 130 3.65 6.36 9.92
C ALA A 130 3.12 7.75 10.30
N GLN A 131 3.20 8.72 9.39
CA GLN A 131 2.64 10.07 9.59
C GLN A 131 1.13 10.02 9.86
N ILE A 132 0.38 9.23 9.09
CA ILE A 132 -1.06 9.03 9.30
C ILE A 132 -1.33 8.44 10.69
N LEU A 133 -0.59 7.39 11.09
CA LEU A 133 -0.76 6.74 12.38
C LEU A 133 -0.36 7.64 13.56
N SER A 134 0.69 8.45 13.40
CA SER A 134 1.21 9.33 14.45
C SER A 134 0.22 10.40 14.91
N LEU A 135 -0.82 10.70 14.10
CA LEU A 135 -1.92 11.59 14.50
C LEU A 135 -2.68 11.06 15.73
N GLY A 136 -2.65 9.75 15.98
CA GLY A 136 -3.24 9.09 17.15
C GLY A 136 -2.22 8.45 18.10
N ASP A 137 -0.91 8.63 17.86
CA ASP A 137 0.18 7.99 18.59
C ASP A 137 1.37 8.98 18.71
N SER A 138 1.46 9.66 19.86
CA SER A 138 2.52 10.64 20.12
C SER A 138 3.91 10.03 20.22
N GLU A 139 4.02 8.77 20.68
CA GLU A 139 5.32 8.07 20.75
C GLU A 139 5.81 7.72 19.34
N LEU A 140 4.89 7.39 18.42
CA LEU A 140 5.24 7.27 17.01
C LEU A 140 5.64 8.60 16.38
N ALA A 141 5.03 9.72 16.77
CA ALA A 141 5.38 11.04 16.25
C ALA A 141 6.82 11.48 16.58
N GLU A 142 7.41 10.97 17.66
CA GLU A 142 8.78 11.30 18.09
C GLU A 142 9.87 10.42 17.43
N ARG A 143 9.51 9.31 16.78
CA ARG A 143 10.43 8.34 16.16
C ARG A 143 10.68 8.65 14.68
#